data_AF-Q029B2-F1
#
_entry.id   AF-Q029B2-F1
#
_cell.length_a   1.000
_cell.length_b   1.000
_cell.length_c   1.000
_cell.angle_alpha   90.00
_cell.angle_beta   90.00
_cell.angle_gamma   90.00
#
_symmetry.space_group_name_H-M   'P 1'
#
loop_
_entity.id
_entity.type
_entity.pdbx_description
1 polymer ?
#
loop_
_entity_poly.entity_id
_entity_poly.type
_entity_poly.pdbx_seq_one_letter_code
_entity_poly.pdbx_strand_id
1 'polypeptide(L)'
;MNLQLLDVFRCTYAKIGFAERKGSYPVIVCRSCEFALPDGTKRCPMCQRNLMFPRLLVIGGILIVFGLLGAFLWGSGKLKNRIDRNQFSSEEVLKATQSLVAQNPAVRNPVGFSTIEQTTVEHWDGRRWRVSGYIDSRPGPDVKVRTLYFAVVLNTGKNWNLEDLQLQSMEFGGNPKNHRN
;
A
#
# COMPACT_ATOMS: atom_id res chain seq x y z
N MET A 1 11.50 -6.25 23.05
CA MET A 1 11.75 -7.60 22.52
C MET A 1 13.07 -8.10 23.08
N ASN A 2 13.05 -9.32 23.61
CA ASN A 2 13.94 -9.84 24.64
C ASN A 2 15.41 -9.97 24.21
N LEU A 3 16.30 -9.31 24.98
CA LEU A 3 17.76 -9.51 24.98
C LEU A 3 18.20 -10.91 25.44
N GLN A 4 17.28 -11.75 25.93
CA GLN A 4 17.60 -13.09 26.44
C GLN A 4 18.03 -14.11 25.37
N LEU A 5 17.72 -13.88 24.09
CA LEU A 5 18.15 -14.81 23.03
C LEU A 5 19.64 -14.68 22.71
N LEU A 6 20.25 -13.50 22.87
CA LEU A 6 21.69 -13.33 22.63
C LEU A 6 22.56 -13.94 23.74
N ASP A 7 22.07 -14.00 24.97
CA ASP A 7 22.81 -14.61 26.08
C ASP A 7 22.79 -16.15 26.04
N VAL A 8 21.71 -16.76 25.54
CA VAL A 8 21.67 -18.21 25.29
C VAL A 8 22.67 -18.61 24.20
N PHE A 9 22.83 -17.80 23.14
CA PHE A 9 23.84 -18.04 22.10
C PHE A 9 25.27 -17.67 22.53
N ARG A 10 25.46 -16.80 23.53
CA ARG A 10 26.81 -16.54 24.07
C ARG A 10 27.35 -17.71 24.88
N CYS A 11 26.52 -18.55 25.49
CA CYS A 11 26.97 -19.61 26.39
C CYS A 11 27.44 -20.91 25.72
N THR A 12 27.27 -21.08 24.40
CA THR A 12 27.36 -22.40 23.76
C THR A 12 28.60 -22.67 22.90
N TYR A 13 29.46 -21.68 22.62
CA TYR A 13 30.47 -21.83 21.56
C TYR A 13 31.91 -21.59 22.00
N ALA A 14 32.82 -22.32 21.34
CA ALA A 14 34.25 -22.31 21.57
C ALA A 14 34.90 -20.96 21.25
N LYS A 15 35.92 -20.60 22.03
CA LYS A 15 36.74 -19.39 21.81
C LYS A 15 37.98 -19.80 21.02
N ILE A 16 38.33 -19.02 19.99
CA ILE A 16 39.59 -19.20 19.25
C ILE A 16 40.71 -18.66 20.13
N GLY A 17 41.74 -19.45 20.38
CA GLY A 17 42.91 -19.07 21.17
C GLY A 17 44.20 -19.54 20.51
N PHE A 18 45.34 -19.01 20.97
CA PHE A 18 46.67 -19.41 20.54
C PHE A 18 47.37 -20.12 21.71
N ALA A 19 47.94 -21.30 21.46
CA ALA A 19 48.69 -22.05 22.46
C ALA A 19 50.19 -21.77 22.34
N GLU A 20 50.80 -21.27 23.41
CA GLU A 20 52.21 -20.89 23.48
C GLU A 20 53.07 -22.08 23.97
N ARG A 21 53.17 -23.16 23.18
CA ARG A 21 54.18 -24.21 23.45
C ARG A 21 54.76 -24.79 22.16
N LYS A 22 56.04 -24.50 21.92
CA LYS A 22 56.98 -25.07 20.92
C LYS A 22 56.57 -25.12 19.45
N GLY A 23 55.42 -24.57 19.08
CA GLY A 23 54.99 -24.34 17.70
C GLY A 23 53.66 -23.61 17.75
N SER A 24 53.52 -22.49 17.04
CA SER A 24 52.31 -21.68 17.08
C SER A 24 51.28 -22.30 16.14
N TYR A 25 50.42 -23.18 16.66
CA TYR A 25 49.28 -23.73 15.93
C TYR A 25 47.95 -23.21 16.52
N PRO A 26 46.95 -22.93 15.68
CA PRO A 26 45.62 -22.54 16.14
C PRO A 26 45.00 -23.67 16.97
N VAL A 27 44.36 -23.28 18.08
CA VAL A 27 43.63 -24.21 18.97
C VAL A 27 42.22 -23.69 19.25
N ILE A 28 41.27 -24.62 19.31
CA ILE A 28 39.88 -24.33 19.65
C ILE A 28 39.68 -24.65 21.13
N VAL A 29 39.29 -23.65 21.92
CA VAL A 29 39.03 -23.84 23.36
C VAL A 29 37.56 -24.10 23.61
N CYS A 30 37.23 -25.23 24.23
CA CYS A 30 35.86 -25.52 24.64
C CYS A 30 35.43 -24.57 25.77
N ARG A 31 34.41 -23.74 25.57
CA ARG A 31 33.97 -22.75 26.57
C ARG A 31 33.37 -23.35 27.85
N SER A 32 32.95 -24.62 27.82
CA SER A 32 32.37 -25.30 28.99
C SER A 32 33.40 -26.07 29.83
N CYS A 33 34.52 -26.47 29.24
CA CYS A 33 35.54 -27.29 29.90
C CYS A 33 36.90 -26.60 29.97
N GLU A 34 37.03 -25.43 29.34
CA GLU A 34 38.27 -24.63 29.17
C GLU A 34 39.48 -25.39 28.61
N PHE A 35 39.26 -26.61 28.12
CA PHE A 35 40.28 -27.45 27.53
C PHE A 35 40.59 -26.98 26.11
N ALA A 36 41.89 -26.83 25.80
CA ALA A 36 42.36 -26.52 24.46
C ALA A 36 42.40 -27.80 23.62
N LEU A 37 41.66 -27.82 22.51
CA LEU A 37 41.65 -28.93 21.57
C LEU A 37 42.35 -28.56 20.26
N PRO A 38 42.98 -29.55 19.59
CA PRO A 38 43.52 -29.35 18.26
C PRO A 38 42.41 -29.01 17.26
N ASP A 39 42.78 -28.20 16.26
CA ASP A 39 41.92 -27.78 15.17
C ASP A 39 41.33 -28.99 14.42
N GLY A 40 40.04 -28.95 14.12
CA GLY A 40 39.30 -30.01 13.43
C GLY A 40 38.46 -30.93 14.31
N THR A 41 38.53 -30.78 15.64
CA THR A 41 37.68 -31.55 16.59
C THR A 41 36.22 -31.06 16.56
N LYS A 42 35.29 -31.94 16.16
CA LYS A 42 33.85 -31.59 16.03
C LYS A 42 33.08 -31.64 17.35
N ARG A 43 33.52 -32.50 18.28
CA ARG A 43 32.94 -32.70 19.61
C ARG A 43 34.02 -32.62 20.68
N CYS A 44 33.67 -32.05 21.83
CA CYS A 44 34.53 -32.11 23.00
C CYS A 44 34.47 -33.54 23.60
N PRO A 45 35.59 -34.21 23.89
CA PRO A 45 35.60 -35.56 24.48
C PRO A 45 35.10 -35.56 25.94
N MET A 46 35.22 -34.43 26.66
CA MET A 46 34.79 -34.31 28.05
C MET A 46 33.28 -34.05 28.19
N CYS A 47 32.74 -33.04 27.49
CA CYS A 47 31.33 -32.65 27.61
C CYS A 47 30.44 -33.12 26.45
N GLN A 48 31.00 -33.81 25.46
CA GLN A 48 30.34 -34.25 24.22
C GLN A 48 29.58 -33.17 23.43
N ARG A 49 29.69 -31.88 23.80
CA ARG A 49 29.05 -30.79 23.07
C ARG A 49 29.68 -30.60 21.70
N ASN A 50 28.84 -30.30 20.72
CA ASN A 50 29.29 -29.88 19.39
C ASN A 50 29.96 -28.50 19.50
N LEU A 51 31.24 -28.46 19.12
CA LEU A 51 32.02 -27.22 19.06
C LEU A 51 31.72 -26.42 17.79
N MET A 52 31.20 -27.12 16.76
CA MET A 52 30.80 -26.55 15.48
C MET A 52 29.39 -25.96 15.56
N PHE A 53 29.30 -24.65 15.40
CA PHE A 53 28.02 -23.99 15.15
C PHE A 53 27.57 -24.29 13.71
N PRO A 54 26.33 -24.76 13.47
CA PRO A 54 25.82 -24.99 12.13
C PRO A 54 25.49 -23.65 11.47
N ARG A 55 26.53 -22.91 11.07
CA ARG A 55 26.44 -21.56 10.49
C ARG A 55 25.48 -21.51 9.30
N LEU A 56 25.47 -22.56 8.47
CA LEU A 56 24.59 -22.66 7.30
C LEU A 56 23.11 -22.69 7.67
N LEU A 57 22.73 -23.36 8.76
CA LEU A 57 21.33 -23.41 9.21
C LEU A 57 20.85 -22.05 9.73
N VAL A 58 21.72 -21.33 10.43
CA VAL A 58 21.37 -19.99 10.96
C VAL A 58 21.28 -18.97 9.84
N ILE A 59 22.22 -18.97 8.90
CA ILE A 59 22.16 -18.11 7.72
C ILE A 59 20.90 -18.42 6.90
N GLY A 60 20.60 -19.70 6.66
CA GLY A 60 19.39 -20.13 5.97
C GLY A 60 18.12 -19.66 6.67
N GLY A 61 18.04 -19.83 7.99
CA GLY A 61 16.89 -19.38 8.78
C GLY A 61 16.67 -17.87 8.70
N ILE A 62 17.73 -17.08 8.78
CA ILE A 62 17.66 -15.61 8.67
C ILE A 62 17.13 -15.20 7.28
N LEU A 63 17.66 -15.79 6.21
CA LEU A 63 17.23 -15.47 4.84
C LEU A 63 15.76 -15.81 4.60
N ILE A 64 15.28 -16.94 5.14
CA ILE A 64 13.86 -17.32 5.05
C ILE A 64 12.98 -16.30 5.77
N VAL A 65 13.35 -15.90 6.99
CA VAL A 65 12.58 -14.91 7.76
C VAL A 65 12.51 -13.56 7.04
N PHE A 66 13.64 -13.06 6.52
CA PHE A 66 13.65 -11.81 5.76
C PHE A 66 12.86 -11.92 4.44
N GLY A 67 12.95 -13.06 3.74
CA GLY A 67 12.15 -13.32 2.54
C GLY A 67 10.65 -13.32 2.83
N LEU A 68 10.22 -13.97 3.91
CA LEU A 68 8.82 -13.99 4.35
C LEU A 68 8.33 -12.59 4.75
N LEU A 69 9.14 -11.83 5.50
CA LEU A 69 8.81 -10.44 5.86
C LEU A 69 8.67 -9.56 4.62
N GLY A 70 9.59 -9.66 3.66
CA GLY A 70 9.51 -8.93 2.40
C GLY A 70 8.24 -9.27 1.61
N ALA A 71 7.94 -10.56 1.48
CA ALA A 71 6.72 -11.02 0.80
C ALA A 71 5.44 -10.56 1.52
N PHE A 72 5.41 -10.59 2.84
CA PHE A 72 4.24 -10.19 3.63
C PHE A 72 3.99 -8.68 3.56
N LEU A 73 5.05 -7.87 3.67
CA LEU A 73 4.97 -6.42 3.52
C LEU A 73 4.52 -6.03 2.11
N TRP A 74 5.04 -6.69 1.08
CA TRP A 74 4.61 -6.47 -0.30
C TRP A 74 3.15 -6.92 -0.54
N GLY A 75 2.75 -8.06 0.02
CA GLY A 75 1.39 -8.57 -0.08
C GLY A 75 0.35 -7.68 0.61
N SER A 76 0.71 -7.05 1.73
CA SER A 76 -0.17 -6.16 2.50
C SER A 76 -0.65 -4.94 1.68
N GLY A 77 0.25 -4.32 0.92
CA GLY A 77 -0.11 -3.17 0.06
C GLY A 77 -1.10 -3.54 -1.05
N LYS A 78 -0.90 -4.70 -1.69
CA LYS A 78 -1.83 -5.22 -2.71
C LYS A 78 -3.20 -5.57 -2.12
N LEU A 79 -3.24 -6.09 -0.90
CA LEU A 79 -4.48 -6.46 -0.24
C LEU A 79 -5.31 -5.22 0.12
N LYS A 80 -4.65 -4.16 0.62
CA LYS A 80 -5.30 -2.88 0.91
C LYS A 80 -5.95 -2.26 -0.33
N ASN A 81 -5.24 -2.22 -1.45
CA ASN A 81 -5.77 -1.67 -2.70
C ASN A 81 -6.98 -2.45 -3.24
N ARG A 82 -7.06 -3.77 -3.02
CA ARG A 82 -8.25 -4.56 -3.43
C ARG A 82 -9.46 -4.29 -2.57
N ILE A 83 -9.27 -4.15 -1.26
CA ILE A 83 -10.36 -3.87 -0.32
C ILE A 83 -10.93 -2.47 -0.60
N ASP A 84 -10.05 -1.47 -0.77
CA ASP A 84 -10.46 -0.09 -1.05
C ASP A 84 -11.24 0.02 -2.38
N ARG A 85 -10.89 -0.78 -3.40
CA ARG A 85 -11.63 -0.83 -4.68
C ARG A 85 -13.03 -1.44 -4.54
N ASN A 86 -13.21 -2.42 -3.66
CA ASN A 86 -14.49 -3.10 -3.46
C ASN A 86 -15.40 -2.39 -2.45
N GLN A 87 -14.90 -1.35 -1.76
CA GLN A 87 -15.63 -0.72 -0.66
C GLN A 87 -16.76 0.20 -1.14
N PHE A 88 -16.66 0.79 -2.33
CA PHE A 88 -17.64 1.76 -2.83
C PHE A 88 -18.16 1.37 -4.21
N SER A 89 -19.49 1.32 -4.34
CA SER A 89 -20.13 1.16 -5.64
C SER A 89 -20.02 2.44 -6.45
N SER A 90 -19.85 2.34 -7.78
CA SER A 90 -19.83 3.49 -8.68
C SER A 90 -21.07 4.39 -8.53
N GLU A 91 -22.22 3.81 -8.15
CA GLU A 91 -23.46 4.54 -7.91
C GLU A 91 -23.38 5.44 -6.66
N GLU A 92 -22.74 4.97 -5.59
CA GLU A 92 -22.55 5.76 -4.36
C GLU A 92 -21.60 6.93 -4.61
N VAL A 93 -20.50 6.66 -5.33
CA VAL A 93 -19.54 7.69 -5.74
C VAL A 93 -20.22 8.72 -6.62
N LEU A 94 -21.08 8.30 -7.56
CA LEU A 94 -21.84 9.20 -8.41
C LEU A 94 -22.78 10.07 -7.58
N LYS A 95 -23.58 9.49 -6.67
CA LYS A 95 -24.50 10.22 -5.79
C LYS A 95 -23.78 11.26 -4.91
N ALA A 96 -22.65 10.87 -4.33
CA ALA A 96 -21.81 11.78 -3.54
C ALA A 96 -21.22 12.90 -4.40
N THR A 97 -20.79 12.58 -5.61
CA THR A 97 -20.26 13.59 -6.53
C THR A 97 -21.35 14.56 -6.97
N GLN A 98 -22.53 14.07 -7.34
CA GLN A 98 -23.66 14.91 -7.75
C GLN A 98 -24.08 15.86 -6.64
N SER A 99 -24.10 15.41 -5.38
CA SER A 99 -24.42 16.28 -4.24
C SER A 99 -23.36 17.36 -4.01
N LEU A 100 -22.08 17.06 -4.21
CA LEU A 100 -20.98 18.04 -4.12
C LEU A 100 -20.98 19.03 -5.29
N VAL A 101 -21.23 18.55 -6.51
CA VAL A 101 -21.32 19.39 -7.71
C VAL A 101 -22.53 20.32 -7.64
N ALA A 102 -23.67 19.84 -7.15
CA ALA A 102 -24.87 20.67 -6.96
C ALA A 102 -24.69 21.78 -5.92
N GLN A 103 -23.81 21.59 -4.93
CA GLN A 103 -23.48 22.61 -3.93
C GLN A 103 -22.50 23.67 -4.46
N ASN A 104 -21.85 23.43 -5.59
CA ASN A 104 -20.88 24.35 -6.14
C ASN A 104 -21.58 25.58 -6.76
N PRO A 105 -21.20 26.81 -6.41
CA PRO A 105 -21.83 28.03 -6.92
C PRO A 105 -21.69 28.22 -8.45
N ALA A 106 -20.77 27.51 -9.10
CA ALA A 106 -20.64 27.52 -10.56
C ALA A 106 -21.82 26.83 -11.27
N VAL A 107 -22.55 25.97 -10.57
CA VAL A 107 -23.72 25.25 -11.10
C VAL A 107 -24.99 26.02 -10.74
N ARG A 108 -25.64 26.64 -11.73
CA ARG A 108 -26.87 27.42 -11.53
C ARG A 108 -28.09 26.62 -11.96
N ASN A 109 -29.10 26.53 -11.09
CA ASN A 109 -30.40 25.87 -11.36
C ASN A 109 -30.28 24.49 -12.03
N PRO A 110 -29.69 23.50 -11.34
CA PRO A 110 -29.60 22.14 -11.85
C PRO A 110 -31.00 21.52 -11.97
N VAL A 111 -31.31 20.99 -13.14
CA VAL A 111 -32.61 20.35 -13.45
C VAL A 111 -32.47 18.83 -13.47
N GLY A 112 -31.30 18.33 -13.87
CA GLY A 112 -31.02 16.91 -13.90
C GLY A 112 -29.54 16.62 -14.08
N PHE A 113 -29.14 15.43 -13.62
CA PHE A 113 -27.80 14.88 -13.80
C PHE A 113 -27.86 13.64 -14.69
N SER A 114 -26.73 13.34 -15.32
CA SER A 114 -26.51 12.09 -16.05
C SER A 114 -26.67 10.86 -15.16
N THR A 115 -27.26 9.79 -15.72
CA THR A 115 -27.40 8.50 -15.06
C THR A 115 -26.09 7.72 -15.06
N ILE A 116 -26.01 6.63 -14.28
CA ILE A 116 -24.80 5.81 -14.17
C ILE A 116 -24.31 5.30 -15.54
N GLU A 117 -25.22 4.98 -16.45
CA GLU A 117 -24.94 4.49 -17.81
C GLU A 117 -24.32 5.56 -18.71
N GLN A 118 -24.55 6.84 -18.39
CA GLN A 118 -24.07 8.00 -19.13
C GLN A 118 -22.87 8.67 -18.44
N THR A 119 -22.46 8.15 -17.29
CA THR A 119 -21.33 8.65 -16.51
C THR A 119 -20.18 7.68 -16.55
N THR A 120 -18.97 8.20 -16.61
CA THR A 120 -17.77 7.41 -16.45
C THR A 120 -17.23 7.65 -15.03
N VAL A 121 -17.09 6.57 -14.26
CA VAL A 121 -16.51 6.59 -12.91
C VAL A 121 -15.22 5.79 -12.95
N GLU A 122 -14.09 6.48 -12.80
CA GLU A 122 -12.76 5.89 -12.79
C GLU A 122 -12.15 6.00 -11.40
N HIS A 123 -11.46 4.93 -10.98
CA HIS A 123 -10.79 4.84 -9.69
C HIS A 123 -9.28 4.91 -9.90
N TRP A 124 -8.60 5.88 -9.28
CA TRP A 124 -7.18 6.16 -9.57
C TRP A 124 -6.24 5.69 -8.45
N ASP A 125 -6.52 6.04 -7.19
CA ASP A 125 -5.55 5.89 -6.08
C ASP A 125 -6.13 5.22 -4.80
N GLY A 126 -7.18 4.41 -4.90
CA GLY A 126 -7.82 3.82 -3.71
C GLY A 126 -8.78 4.78 -3.00
N ARG A 127 -8.43 6.08 -2.93
CA ARG A 127 -9.20 7.15 -2.26
C ARG A 127 -9.66 8.27 -3.18
N ARG A 128 -9.31 8.23 -4.45
CA ARG A 128 -9.68 9.24 -5.45
C ARG A 128 -10.47 8.60 -6.58
N TRP A 129 -11.55 9.28 -6.94
CA TRP A 129 -12.38 8.90 -8.08
C TRP A 129 -12.51 10.09 -9.00
N ARG A 130 -12.38 9.81 -10.30
CA ARG A 130 -12.72 10.73 -11.36
C ARG A 130 -14.11 10.37 -11.86
N VAL A 131 -15.01 11.34 -11.83
CA VAL A 131 -16.38 11.18 -12.32
C VAL A 131 -16.59 12.18 -13.44
N SER A 132 -16.95 11.70 -14.61
CA SER A 132 -17.35 12.53 -15.74
C SER A 132 -18.78 12.24 -16.12
N GLY A 133 -19.54 13.30 -16.36
CA GLY A 133 -20.94 13.22 -16.72
C GLY A 133 -21.42 14.55 -17.27
N TYR A 134 -22.72 14.72 -17.29
CA TYR A 134 -23.32 15.99 -17.66
C TYR A 134 -24.38 16.41 -16.65
N ILE A 135 -24.58 17.71 -16.58
CA ILE A 135 -25.64 18.34 -15.83
C ILE A 135 -26.45 19.22 -16.76
N ASP A 136 -27.76 19.02 -16.75
CA ASP A 136 -28.70 19.86 -17.47
C ASP A 136 -29.15 20.98 -16.53
N SER A 137 -28.87 22.22 -16.92
CA SER A 137 -29.21 23.43 -16.18
C SER A 137 -30.20 24.27 -16.98
N ARG A 138 -31.07 25.00 -16.27
CA ARG A 138 -32.04 25.91 -16.88
C ARG A 138 -31.81 27.33 -16.36
N PRO A 139 -30.98 28.12 -17.06
CA PRO A 139 -30.74 29.52 -16.69
C PRO A 139 -31.94 30.44 -17.01
N GLY A 140 -32.82 30.06 -17.93
CA GLY A 140 -34.01 30.82 -18.31
C GLY A 140 -35.20 29.93 -18.73
N PRO A 141 -36.41 30.50 -18.90
CA PRO A 141 -37.65 29.72 -19.05
C PRO A 141 -37.68 28.79 -20.28
N ASP A 142 -36.88 29.04 -21.32
CA ASP A 142 -36.87 28.27 -22.57
C ASP A 142 -35.47 27.82 -23.02
N VAL A 143 -34.45 27.95 -22.16
CA VAL A 143 -33.07 27.57 -22.50
C VAL A 143 -32.63 26.42 -21.60
N LYS A 144 -32.31 25.28 -22.22
CA LYS A 144 -31.63 24.16 -21.56
C LYS A 144 -30.17 24.17 -21.98
N VAL A 145 -29.28 24.29 -21.00
CA VAL A 145 -27.82 24.22 -21.23
C VAL A 145 -27.31 22.94 -20.61
N ARG A 146 -26.67 22.10 -21.43
CA ARG A 146 -25.98 20.91 -20.96
C ARG A 146 -24.53 21.27 -20.69
N THR A 147 -24.10 21.04 -19.46
CA THR A 147 -22.72 21.27 -19.05
C THR A 147 -22.09 19.92 -18.76
N LEU A 148 -21.02 19.59 -19.48
CA LEU A 148 -20.19 18.45 -19.10
C LEU A 148 -19.40 18.83 -17.86
N TYR A 149 -19.32 17.92 -16.91
CA TYR A 149 -18.48 18.09 -15.73
C TYR A 149 -17.46 16.97 -15.63
N PHE A 150 -16.26 17.34 -15.19
CA PHE A 150 -15.21 16.43 -14.78
C PHE A 150 -14.90 16.76 -13.32
N ALA A 151 -15.28 15.86 -12.42
CA ALA A 151 -15.10 16.03 -10.99
C ALA A 151 -14.07 15.03 -10.48
N VAL A 152 -13.15 15.48 -9.64
CA VAL A 152 -12.26 14.62 -8.85
C VAL A 152 -12.73 14.69 -7.41
N VAL A 153 -13.18 13.55 -6.89
CA VAL A 153 -13.64 13.41 -5.51
C VAL A 153 -12.67 12.56 -4.72
N LEU A 154 -12.34 13.04 -3.52
CA LEU A 154 -11.50 12.36 -2.55
C LEU A 154 -12.35 11.86 -1.38
N ASN A 155 -12.25 10.57 -1.08
CA ASN A 155 -12.81 10.02 0.15
C ASN A 155 -11.77 10.04 1.27
N THR A 156 -12.08 10.78 2.33
CA THR A 156 -11.26 10.84 3.54
C THR A 156 -11.59 9.73 4.55
N GLY A 157 -12.55 8.87 4.22
CA GLY A 157 -13.05 7.75 5.02
C GLY A 157 -14.36 8.05 5.74
N LYS A 158 -14.55 9.31 6.19
CA LYS A 158 -15.82 9.78 6.79
C LYS A 158 -16.60 10.69 5.85
N ASN A 159 -15.91 11.53 5.10
CA ASN A 159 -16.50 12.55 4.23
C ASN A 159 -15.92 12.49 2.82
N TRP A 160 -16.74 12.94 1.88
CA TRP A 160 -16.35 13.17 0.49
C TRP A 160 -16.02 14.64 0.29
N ASN A 161 -14.85 14.90 -0.31
CA ASN A 161 -14.41 16.25 -0.67
C ASN A 161 -14.24 16.34 -2.18
N LEU A 162 -14.59 17.49 -2.73
CA LEU A 162 -14.35 17.83 -4.13
C LEU A 162 -12.96 18.46 -4.23
N GLU A 163 -12.00 17.78 -4.88
CA GLU A 163 -10.65 18.31 -5.08
C GLU A 163 -10.58 19.20 -6.32
N ASP A 164 -11.21 18.78 -7.41
CA ASP A 164 -11.24 19.52 -8.67
C ASP A 164 -12.62 19.38 -9.33
N LEU A 165 -13.06 20.45 -10.00
CA LEU A 165 -14.27 20.49 -10.78
C LEU A 165 -14.05 21.34 -12.02
N GLN A 166 -14.10 20.69 -13.18
CA GLN A 166 -14.05 21.35 -14.48
C GLN A 166 -15.42 21.27 -15.12
N LEU A 167 -15.91 22.41 -15.58
CA LEU A 167 -17.21 22.55 -16.23
C LEU A 167 -16.99 23.01 -17.67
N GLN A 168 -17.60 22.31 -18.63
CA GLN A 168 -17.60 22.66 -20.04
C GLN A 168 -19.05 22.76 -20.53
N SER A 169 -19.54 23.98 -20.71
CA SER A 169 -20.90 24.24 -21.19
C SER A 169 -20.98 24.08 -22.70
N MET A 170 -21.96 23.31 -23.18
CA MET A 170 -22.39 23.32 -24.57
C MET A 170 -23.79 23.93 -24.65
N GLU A 171 -23.90 25.03 -25.38
CA GLU A 171 -25.19 25.63 -25.71
C GLU A 171 -25.79 24.90 -26.90
N PHE A 172 -26.96 24.28 -26.72
CA PHE A 172 -27.74 23.78 -27.84
C PHE A 172 -28.58 24.95 -28.36
N GLY A 173 -28.23 25.46 -29.53
CA GLY A 173 -28.94 26.58 -30.17
C GLY A 173 -30.43 26.30 -30.29
N GLY A 174 -31.25 27.20 -29.74
CA GLY A 174 -32.70 27.19 -29.92
C GLY A 174 -33.06 27.40 -31.39
N ASN A 175 -34.11 26.69 -31.83
CA ASN A 175 -34.65 26.72 -33.18
C ASN A 175 -34.65 28.15 -33.77
N PRO A 176 -33.97 28.42 -34.91
CA PRO A 176 -34.01 29.73 -35.53
C PRO A 176 -35.47 30.02 -35.92
N LYS A 177 -36.12 30.92 -35.16
CA LYS A 177 -37.44 31.41 -35.52
C LYS A 177 -37.34 32.03 -36.90
N ASN A 178 -38.02 31.38 -37.83
CA ASN A 178 -38.19 31.77 -39.22
C ASN A 178 -38.75 33.20 -39.29
N HIS A 179 -37.89 34.20 -39.50
CA HIS A 179 -38.32 35.54 -39.87
C HIS A 179 -38.71 35.50 -41.35
N ARG A 180 -40.00 35.23 -41.61
CA ARG A 180 -40.66 35.58 -42.87
C ARG A 180 -40.81 37.10 -42.92
N ASN A 181 -40.10 37.74 -43.85
CA ASN A 181 -40.54 38.98 -44.47
C ASN A 181 -41.26 38.65 -45.77
#